data_AF-A0A7R8WXE3-F1
#
_entry.id   AF-A0A7R8WXE3-F1
#
_cell.length_a   1.000
_cell.length_b   1.000
_cell.length_c   1.000
_cell.angle_alpha   90.00
_cell.angle_beta   90.00
_cell.angle_gamma   90.00
#
_symmetry.space_group_name_H-M   'P 1'
#
loop_
_entity.id
_entity.type
_entity.pdbx_description
1 polymer ?
#
loop_
_entity_poly.entity_id
_entity_poly.type
_entity_poly.pdbx_seq_one_letter_code
_entity_poly.pdbx_strand_id
1 'polypeptide(L)'
;MEVILKQDVENLGFVFDVVNVKPGYGRNYLIPKGLAELATPSAKKQLNETLEARAAEEKANIDAANELIEKIKAVELKISAKVGEGDKLFGSVNNGDIAEALKAKGVQIEKKHIKISGT
;
A
#
# COMPACT_ATOMS: atom_id res chain seq x y z
N MET A 1 -30.88 -6.07 -12.50
CA MET A 1 -30.61 -4.61 -12.36
C MET A 1 -29.15 -4.50 -12.05
N GLU A 2 -28.39 -3.77 -12.85
CA GLU A 2 -26.95 -3.63 -12.63
C GLU A 2 -26.65 -2.47 -11.69
N VAL A 3 -25.75 -2.72 -10.74
CA VAL A 3 -25.27 -1.73 -9.78
C VAL A 3 -23.75 -1.81 -9.67
N ILE A 4 -23.13 -0.67 -9.37
CA ILE A 4 -21.70 -0.56 -9.07
C ILE A 4 -21.58 -0.51 -7.55
N LEU A 5 -20.80 -1.41 -6.96
CA LEU A 5 -20.58 -1.42 -5.52
C LEU A 5 -19.65 -0.30 -5.10
N LYS A 6 -20.01 0.41 -4.02
CA LYS A 6 -19.20 1.48 -3.42
C LYS A 6 -18.44 1.03 -2.19
N GLN A 7 -18.80 -0.15 -1.67
CA GLN A 7 -18.18 -0.80 -0.52
C GLN A 7 -18.21 -2.30 -0.75
N ASP A 8 -17.37 -3.03 -0.01
CA ASP A 8 -17.41 -4.48 -0.01
C ASP A 8 -18.72 -4.96 0.61
N VAL A 9 -19.42 -5.83 -0.10
CA VAL A 9 -20.69 -6.40 0.34
C VAL A 9 -20.55 -7.90 0.41
N GLU A 10 -20.73 -8.42 1.61
CA GLU A 10 -20.64 -9.85 1.88
C GLU A 10 -21.57 -10.65 0.96
N ASN A 11 -21.05 -11.74 0.38
CA ASN A 11 -21.78 -12.61 -0.56
C ASN A 11 -22.28 -11.91 -1.84
N LEU A 12 -21.71 -10.75 -2.20
CA LEU A 12 -22.07 -10.03 -3.41
C LEU A 12 -20.85 -9.59 -4.25
N GLY A 13 -19.87 -8.93 -3.65
CA GLY A 13 -18.68 -8.45 -4.36
C GLY A 13 -17.91 -7.38 -3.59
N PHE A 14 -16.87 -6.85 -4.24
CA PHE A 14 -15.98 -5.83 -3.69
C PHE A 14 -16.32 -4.43 -4.23
N VAL A 15 -15.77 -3.41 -3.59
CA VAL A 15 -15.84 -2.03 -4.10
C VAL A 15 -15.39 -1.97 -5.56
N PHE A 16 -16.09 -1.18 -6.37
CA PHE A 16 -15.93 -1.01 -7.81
C PHE A 16 -16.43 -2.17 -8.69
N ASP A 17 -16.92 -3.27 -8.12
CA ASP A 17 -17.52 -4.33 -8.92
C ASP A 17 -18.87 -3.91 -9.52
N VAL A 18 -19.09 -4.29 -10.78
CA VAL A 18 -20.38 -4.17 -11.45
C VAL A 18 -21.12 -5.49 -11.33
N VAL A 19 -22.18 -5.52 -10.51
CA VAL A 19 -22.93 -6.74 -10.21
C VAL A 19 -24.38 -6.62 -10.65
N ASN A 20 -24.94 -7.74 -11.14
CA ASN A 20 -26.35 -7.81 -11.50
C ASN A 20 -27.16 -8.36 -10.32
N VAL A 21 -28.03 -7.52 -9.76
CA VAL A 21 -28.86 -7.85 -8.59
C VAL A 21 -30.35 -7.82 -8.92
N LYS A 22 -31.14 -8.44 -8.04
CA LYS A 22 -32.60 -8.31 -8.06
C LYS A 22 -32.98 -6.83 -7.85
N PRO A 23 -33.92 -6.26 -8.63
CA PRO A 23 -34.26 -4.84 -8.56
C PRO A 23 -34.64 -4.36 -7.15
N GLY A 24 -35.38 -5.16 -6.37
CA GLY A 24 -35.76 -4.81 -5.00
C GLY A 24 -34.56 -4.73 -4.06
N TYR A 25 -33.58 -5.61 -4.21
CA TYR A 25 -32.36 -5.58 -3.38
C TYR A 25 -31.51 -4.34 -3.71
N GLY A 26 -31.36 -3.99 -4.99
CA GLY A 26 -30.69 -2.76 -5.41
C GLY A 26 -31.39 -1.50 -4.90
N ARG A 27 -32.69 -1.34 -5.20
CA ARG A 27 -33.46 -0.11 -4.93
C ARG A 27 -33.79 0.11 -3.46
N ASN A 28 -34.07 -0.95 -2.70
CA ASN A 28 -34.56 -0.83 -1.33
C ASN A 28 -33.46 -1.02 -0.28
N TYR A 29 -32.33 -1.63 -0.64
CA TYR A 29 -31.26 -1.95 0.32
C TYR A 29 -29.92 -1.34 -0.07
N LEU A 30 -29.37 -1.69 -1.23
CA LEU A 30 -27.99 -1.30 -1.58
C LEU A 30 -27.85 0.21 -1.83
N ILE A 31 -28.72 0.80 -2.65
CA ILE A 31 -28.65 2.22 -3.02
C ILE A 31 -28.99 3.13 -1.82
N PRO A 32 -30.09 2.91 -1.06
CA PRO A 32 -30.40 3.77 0.08
C PRO A 32 -29.37 3.71 1.21
N LYS A 33 -28.67 2.57 1.36
CA LYS A 33 -27.58 2.43 2.34
C LYS A 33 -26.23 2.95 1.83
N GLY A 34 -26.15 3.43 0.59
CA GLY A 34 -24.90 3.90 -0.01
C GLY A 34 -23.90 2.79 -0.31
N LEU A 35 -24.32 1.52 -0.31
CA LEU A 35 -23.48 0.36 -0.61
C LEU A 35 -23.24 0.19 -2.11
N ALA A 36 -24.16 0.69 -2.94
CA ALA A 36 -24.04 0.63 -4.38
C ALA A 36 -24.71 1.84 -5.06
N GLU A 37 -24.38 2.07 -6.32
CA GLU A 37 -25.06 3.02 -7.20
C GLU A 37 -25.49 2.36 -8.51
N LEU A 38 -26.36 3.03 -9.27
CA LEU A 38 -26.89 2.44 -10.50
C LEU A 38 -25.83 2.44 -11.60
N ALA A 39 -25.63 1.30 -12.25
CA ALA A 39 -24.62 1.13 -13.29
C ALA A 39 -25.04 1.75 -14.64
N THR A 40 -25.26 3.07 -14.66
CA THR A 40 -25.55 3.81 -15.90
C THR A 40 -24.33 3.82 -16.82
N PRO A 41 -24.49 4.05 -18.14
CA PRO A 41 -23.35 4.20 -19.05
C PRO A 41 -22.36 5.29 -18.59
N SER A 42 -22.86 6.40 -18.03
CA SER A 42 -22.03 7.46 -17.47
C SER A 42 -21.26 7.00 -16.23
N ALA A 43 -21.92 6.31 -15.30
CA ALA A 43 -21.27 5.80 -14.09
C ALA A 43 -20.21 4.74 -14.41
N LYS A 44 -20.47 3.85 -15.37
CA LYS A 44 -19.47 2.87 -15.85
C LYS A 44 -18.25 3.55 -16.49
N LYS A 45 -18.46 4.64 -17.22
CA LYS A 45 -17.34 5.42 -17.79
C LYS A 45 -16.49 6.06 -16.69
N GLN A 46 -17.12 6.71 -15.72
CA GLN A 46 -16.43 7.31 -14.57
C GLN A 46 -15.68 6.26 -13.73
N LEU A 47 -16.27 5.07 -13.57
CA LEU A 47 -15.63 3.94 -12.90
C LEU A 47 -14.35 3.53 -13.63
N ASN A 48 -14.39 3.36 -14.95
CA ASN A 48 -13.21 3.01 -15.72
C ASN A 48 -12.11 4.09 -15.61
N GLU A 49 -12.46 5.37 -15.73
CA GLU A 49 -11.51 6.47 -15.56
C GLU A 49 -10.87 6.47 -14.16
N THR A 50 -11.67 6.17 -13.13
CA THR A 50 -11.18 6.05 -11.75
C THR A 50 -10.22 4.87 -11.59
N LEU A 51 -10.54 3.71 -12.17
CA LEU A 51 -9.70 2.53 -12.13
C LEU A 51 -8.39 2.72 -12.89
N GLU A 52 -8.42 3.37 -14.05
CA GLU A 52 -7.22 3.71 -14.82
C GLU A 52 -6.30 4.67 -14.06
N ALA A 53 -6.86 5.72 -13.45
CA ALA A 53 -6.09 6.66 -12.62
C ALA A 53 -5.43 5.95 -11.43
N ARG A 54 -6.17 5.08 -10.74
CA ARG A 54 -5.64 4.29 -9.62
C ARG A 54 -4.55 3.32 -10.06
N ALA A 55 -4.74 2.63 -11.17
CA ALA A 55 -3.74 1.71 -11.71
C ALA A 55 -2.44 2.45 -12.10
N ALA A 56 -2.56 3.66 -12.64
CA ALA A 56 -1.41 4.51 -12.95
C ALA A 56 -0.67 4.96 -11.68
N GLU A 57 -1.39 5.35 -10.63
CA GLU A 57 -0.81 5.72 -9.33
C GLU A 57 -0.11 4.52 -8.65
N GLU A 58 -0.77 3.37 -8.62
CA GLU A 58 -0.20 2.13 -8.07
C GLU A 58 1.08 1.73 -8.82
N LYS A 59 1.07 1.82 -10.16
CA LYS A 59 2.27 1.58 -10.97
C LYS A 59 3.39 2.56 -10.64
N ALA A 60 3.10 3.85 -10.54
CA ALA A 60 4.10 4.86 -10.18
C ALA A 60 4.71 4.61 -8.79
N ASN A 61 3.89 4.17 -7.83
CA ASN A 61 4.35 3.81 -6.49
C ASN A 61 5.25 2.56 -6.50
N ILE A 62 4.89 1.54 -7.28
CA ILE A 62 5.72 0.33 -7.47
C ILE A 62 7.05 0.68 -8.14
N ASP A 63 7.01 1.50 -9.19
CA ASP A 63 8.21 1.92 -9.91
C ASP A 63 9.16 2.71 -8.99
N ALA A 64 8.62 3.66 -8.21
CA ALA A 64 9.40 4.40 -7.19
C ALA A 64 9.99 3.48 -6.11
N ALA A 65 9.23 2.47 -5.66
CA ALA A 65 9.73 1.48 -4.71
C ALA A 65 10.86 0.62 -5.31
N ASN A 66 10.75 0.22 -6.58
CA ASN A 66 11.79 -0.53 -7.28
C ASN A 66 13.07 0.28 -7.44
N GLU A 67 12.98 1.57 -7.80
CA GLU A 67 14.15 2.45 -7.85
C GLU A 67 14.84 2.57 -6.48
N LEU A 68 14.05 2.65 -5.41
CA LEU A 68 14.57 2.70 -4.05
C LEU A 68 15.26 1.38 -3.66
N ILE A 69 14.73 0.23 -4.08
CA ILE A 69 15.36 -1.10 -3.88
C ILE A 69 16.74 -1.14 -4.54
N GLU A 70 16.88 -0.66 -5.77
CA GLU A 70 18.17 -0.65 -6.47
C GLU A 70 19.20 0.24 -5.78
N LYS A 71 18.76 1.41 -5.26
CA LYS A 71 19.62 2.26 -4.42
C LYS A 71 20.08 1.54 -3.15
N ILE A 72 19.18 0.84 -2.46
CA ILE A 72 19.52 0.09 -1.24
C ILE A 72 20.55 -1.01 -1.54
N LYS A 73 20.32 -1.80 -2.60
CA LYS A 73 21.22 -2.91 -2.96
C LYS A 73 22.65 -2.44 -3.28
N ALA A 74 22.79 -1.25 -3.83
CA ALA A 74 24.09 -0.65 -4.15
C ALA A 74 24.81 -0.03 -2.93
N VAL A 75 24.11 0.17 -1.80
CA VAL A 75 24.68 0.83 -0.63
C VAL A 75 25.29 -0.19 0.32
N GLU A 76 26.60 -0.07 0.52
CA GLU A 76 27.29 -0.72 1.63
C GLU A 76 27.22 0.19 2.88
N LEU A 77 26.66 -0.35 3.97
CA LEU A 77 26.53 0.35 5.25
C LEU A 77 27.64 -0.08 6.20
N LYS A 78 28.45 0.89 6.65
CA LYS A 78 29.43 0.70 7.72
C LYS A 78 28.99 1.48 8.95
N ILE A 79 28.54 0.77 9.98
CA ILE A 79 28.13 1.35 11.26
C ILE A 79 29.24 1.09 12.27
N SER A 80 29.86 2.15 12.78
CA SER A 80 30.90 2.04 13.81
C SER A 80 30.26 2.15 15.18
N ALA A 81 30.52 1.18 16.06
CA ALA A 81 30.00 1.15 17.41
C ALA A 81 31.11 0.85 18.43
N LYS A 82 30.93 1.29 19.67
CA LYS A 82 31.87 1.00 20.76
C LYS A 82 31.71 -0.46 21.20
N VAL A 83 32.83 -1.13 21.43
CA VAL A 83 32.89 -2.47 22.01
C VAL A 83 33.43 -2.39 23.44
N GLY A 84 32.88 -3.20 24.34
CA GLY A 84 33.37 -3.43 25.70
C GLY A 84 34.35 -4.60 25.76
N GLU A 85 34.66 -5.05 26.97
CA GLU A 85 35.53 -6.21 27.18
C GLU A 85 34.96 -7.49 26.53
N GLY A 86 35.81 -8.22 25.82
CA GLY A 86 35.45 -9.48 25.15
C GLY A 86 34.63 -9.33 23.87
N ASP A 87 34.89 -8.28 23.07
CA ASP A 87 34.26 -8.03 21.75
C ASP A 87 32.73 -7.87 21.78
N LYS A 88 32.14 -7.64 22.95
CA LYS A 88 30.72 -7.36 23.09
C LYS A 88 30.43 -5.90 22.78
N LEU A 89 29.43 -5.66 21.93
CA LEU A 89 28.99 -4.32 21.57
C LEU A 89 28.39 -3.61 22.81
N PHE A 90 28.78 -2.36 23.05
CA PHE A 90 28.19 -1.54 24.10
C PHE A 90 26.85 -0.99 23.58
N GLY A 91 25.76 -1.64 24.00
CA GLY A 91 24.41 -1.38 23.47
C GLY A 91 24.08 -2.25 22.24
N SER A 92 23.10 -1.83 21.46
CA SER A 92 22.62 -2.55 20.27
C SER A 92 22.43 -1.59 19.10
N VAL A 93 22.79 -2.03 17.89
CA VAL A 93 22.41 -1.35 16.65
C VAL A 93 20.92 -1.61 16.39
N ASN A 94 20.12 -0.56 16.35
CA ASN A 94 18.68 -0.63 16.17
C ASN A 94 18.24 -0.13 14.78
N ASN A 95 16.95 -0.26 14.46
CA ASN A 95 16.38 0.20 13.19
C ASN A 95 16.60 1.71 12.92
N GLY A 96 16.62 2.53 13.97
CA GLY A 96 16.91 3.96 13.88
C GLY A 96 18.34 4.23 13.41
N ASP A 97 19.32 3.53 13.99
CA ASP A 97 20.73 3.67 13.60
C ASP A 97 20.94 3.29 12.13
N ILE A 98 20.26 2.24 11.65
CA ILE A 98 20.29 1.82 10.24
C ILE A 98 19.62 2.86 9.34
N ALA A 99 18.46 3.40 9.75
CA ALA A 99 17.76 4.44 8.99
C ALA A 99 18.59 5.72 8.84
N GLU A 100 19.28 6.14 9.90
CA GLU A 100 20.18 7.29 9.86
C GLU A 100 21.40 7.04 8.97
N ALA A 101 22.00 5.85 9.05
CA ALA A 101 23.12 5.47 8.21
C ALA A 101 22.74 5.43 6.71
N LEU A 102 21.55 4.91 6.38
CA LEU A 102 21.00 4.94 5.02
C LEU A 102 20.72 6.37 4.55
N LYS A 103 20.16 7.21 5.41
CA LYS A 103 19.89 8.62 5.11
C LYS A 103 21.18 9.39 4.80
N ALA A 104 22.27 9.12 5.52
CA ALA A 104 23.58 9.68 5.24
C ALA A 104 24.14 9.27 3.86
N LYS A 105 23.67 8.15 3.30
CA LYS A 105 23.99 7.68 1.94
C LYS A 105 22.98 8.13 0.89
N GLY A 106 22.02 9.00 1.24
CA GLY A 106 21.01 9.52 0.32
C GLY A 106 19.79 8.61 0.13
N VAL A 107 19.64 7.57 0.94
CA VAL A 107 18.51 6.63 0.88
C VAL A 107 17.61 6.86 2.09
N GLN A 108 16.42 7.40 1.86
CA GLN A 108 15.49 7.71 2.95
C GLN A 108 14.50 6.55 3.15
N ILE A 109 14.59 5.88 4.29
CA ILE A 109 13.69 4.80 4.70
C ILE A 109 13.18 5.06 6.10
N GLU A 110 11.88 4.86 6.30
CA GLU A 110 11.31 4.92 7.64
C GLU A 110 11.68 3.67 8.45
N LYS A 111 12.03 3.86 9.72
CA LYS A 111 12.38 2.76 10.67
C LYS A 111 11.35 1.62 10.73
N LYS A 112 10.08 1.88 10.41
CA LYS A 112 8.99 0.90 10.39
C LYS A 112 9.14 -0.15 9.26
N HIS A 113 9.90 0.18 8.22
CA HIS A 113 10.19 -0.69 7.08
C HIS A 113 11.50 -1.48 7.24
N ILE A 114 12.23 -1.28 8.34
CA ILE A 114 13.47 -1.99 8.63
C ILE A 114 13.15 -3.11 9.62
N LYS A 115 13.55 -4.33 9.29
CA LYS A 115 13.37 -5.50 10.16
C LYS A 115 14.72 -6.18 10.37
N ILE A 116 15.20 -6.19 11.60
CA ILE A 116 16.39 -6.94 12.02
C ILE A 116 15.92 -8.30 12.53
N SER A 117 16.27 -9.36 11.82
CA SER A 117 16.06 -10.74 12.29
C SER A 117 17.20 -11.13 13.24
N GLY A 118 16.93 -11.25 14.54
CA GLY A 118 17.93 -11.68 15.53
C GLY A 118 17.95 -10.90 16.84
N THR A 119 16.93 -10.07 17.12
CA THR A 119 16.63 -9.61 18.49
C THR A 119 15.55 -10.46 19.11
#